data_AF-A0A1G1KWL5-F1
#
_entry.id   AF-A0A1G1KWL5-F1
#
_cell.length_a   1.000
_cell.length_b   1.000
_cell.length_c   1.000
_cell.angle_alpha   90.00
_cell.angle_beta   90.00
_cell.angle_gamma   90.00
#
_symmetry.space_group_name_H-M   'P 1'
#
loop_
_entity.id
_entity.type
_entity.pdbx_description
1 polymer ?
#
loop_
_entity_poly.entity_id
_entity_poly.type
_entity_poly.pdbx_seq_one_letter_code
_entity_poly.pdbx_strand_id
1 'polypeptide(L)'
;MGYTHYWYRKDKEIEPGIFAGIASDFQKLMPSFDKFGIQLADGDGEGTPTIDKTLISFNGLAKCHHPATHELGIAWPSEIAGGIANPWLEDVRSKPWFGGETIDKRTCSGDCSHETCFFPRLIPKEHSDYFASHPTEENGKGWHFDFCKTAYKPLCGAPHNGFYVE
;
A
#
# COMPACT_ATOMS: atom_id res chain seq x y z
N MET A 1 2.60 13.43 3.42
CA MET A 1 2.80 12.21 2.66
C MET A 1 1.62 11.37 3.02
N GLY A 2 0.96 10.73 2.06
CA GLY A 2 -0.13 9.82 2.38
C GLY A 2 0.33 8.65 3.25
N TYR A 3 -0.55 7.66 3.44
CA TYR A 3 -0.23 6.46 4.20
C TYR A 3 0.91 5.69 3.53
N THR A 4 2.08 5.76 4.16
CA THR A 4 3.33 5.17 3.69
C THR A 4 3.80 4.14 4.71
N HIS A 5 4.11 2.94 4.24
CA HIS A 5 4.68 1.88 5.05
C HIS A 5 6.17 1.81 4.74
N TYR A 6 7.00 1.94 5.77
CA TYR A 6 8.46 1.90 5.66
C TYR A 6 8.97 0.64 6.35
N TRP A 7 9.97 0.00 5.76
CA TRP A 7 10.70 -1.05 6.44
C TRP A 7 12.18 -0.99 6.09
N TYR A 8 12.97 -1.55 7.00
CA TYR A 8 14.38 -1.77 6.77
C TYR A 8 14.72 -3.21 7.07
N ARG A 9 15.67 -3.77 6.31
CA ARG A 9 16.25 -5.08 6.64
C ARG A 9 17.76 -5.09 6.43
N LYS A 10 18.44 -5.88 7.25
CA LYS A 10 19.90 -6.07 7.19
C LYS A 10 20.31 -7.20 6.25
N ASP A 11 19.44 -8.18 6.08
CA ASP A 11 19.77 -9.40 5.34
C ASP A 11 19.37 -9.25 3.86
N LYS A 12 20.32 -9.59 2.97
CA LYS A 12 20.06 -9.69 1.53
C LYS A 12 19.05 -10.80 1.20
N GLU A 13 19.07 -11.85 2.01
CA GLU A 13 18.20 -13.00 1.91
C GLU A 13 17.61 -13.29 3.29
N ILE A 14 16.29 -13.33 3.37
CA ILE A 14 15.60 -13.78 4.57
C ILE A 14 15.60 -15.32 4.56
N GLU A 15 15.91 -15.90 5.71
CA GLU A 15 15.89 -17.36 5.90
C GLU A 15 14.53 -17.94 5.46
N PRO A 16 14.49 -19.02 4.66
CA PRO A 16 13.26 -19.56 4.10
C PRO A 16 12.13 -19.84 5.10
N GLY A 17 12.43 -20.39 6.27
CA GLY A 17 11.46 -20.63 7.34
C GLY A 17 10.88 -19.35 7.92
N ILE A 18 11.72 -18.34 8.17
CA ILE A 18 11.28 -16.99 8.60
C ILE A 18 10.36 -16.38 7.55
N PHE A 19 10.76 -16.37 6.28
CA PHE A 19 9.96 -15.77 5.22
C PHE A 19 8.63 -16.52 5.01
N ALA A 20 8.63 -17.85 5.11
CA ALA A 20 7.40 -18.64 5.07
C ALA A 20 6.45 -18.30 6.22
N GLY A 21 6.98 -17.99 7.41
CA GLY A 21 6.20 -17.46 8.53
C GLY A 21 5.54 -16.12 8.21
N ILE A 22 6.31 -15.18 7.65
CA ILE A 22 5.79 -13.87 7.20
C ILE A 22 4.68 -14.07 6.16
N ALA A 23 4.93 -14.85 5.12
CA ALA A 23 3.93 -15.12 4.07
C ALA A 23 2.67 -15.78 4.66
N SER A 24 2.83 -16.69 5.62
CA SER A 24 1.70 -17.30 6.33
C SER A 24 0.89 -16.26 7.11
N ASP A 25 1.53 -15.27 7.73
CA ASP A 25 0.83 -14.21 8.45
C ASP A 25 0.02 -13.33 7.50
N PHE A 26 0.56 -12.97 6.33
CA PHE A 26 -0.22 -12.29 5.28
C PHE A 26 -1.41 -13.14 4.82
N GLN A 27 -1.20 -14.44 4.58
CA GLN A 27 -2.28 -15.35 4.16
C GLN A 27 -3.40 -15.45 5.20
N LYS A 28 -3.09 -15.40 6.50
CA LYS A 28 -4.11 -15.41 7.58
C LYS A 28 -4.98 -14.15 7.59
N LEU A 29 -4.49 -13.03 7.04
CA LEU A 29 -5.26 -11.79 6.94
C LEU A 29 -6.24 -11.80 5.77
N MET A 30 -5.97 -12.57 4.70
CA MET A 30 -6.79 -12.60 3.49
C MET A 30 -8.28 -12.86 3.75
N PRO A 31 -8.70 -13.83 4.59
CA PRO A 31 -10.12 -14.04 4.88
C PRO A 31 -10.79 -12.83 5.57
N SER A 32 -10.03 -12.09 6.38
CA SER A 32 -10.54 -10.87 7.00
C SER A 32 -10.68 -9.76 5.96
N PHE A 33 -9.72 -9.64 5.04
CA PHE A 33 -9.79 -8.67 3.94
C PHE A 33 -11.03 -8.94 3.07
N ASP A 34 -11.26 -10.19 2.67
CA ASP A 34 -12.45 -10.58 1.92
C ASP A 34 -13.73 -10.22 2.68
N LYS A 35 -13.79 -10.51 3.99
CA LYS A 35 -14.93 -10.15 4.83
C LYS A 35 -15.19 -8.65 4.87
N PHE A 36 -14.14 -7.82 4.83
CA PHE A 36 -14.24 -6.35 4.83
C PHE A 36 -14.33 -5.75 3.42
N GLY A 37 -14.45 -6.57 2.37
CA GLY A 37 -14.47 -6.10 0.99
C GLY A 37 -13.16 -5.45 0.56
N ILE A 38 -12.05 -5.75 1.22
CA ILE A 38 -10.69 -5.36 0.83
C ILE A 38 -10.22 -6.38 -0.19
N GLN A 39 -9.99 -5.95 -1.43
CA GLN A 39 -9.43 -6.80 -2.48
C GLN A 39 -8.03 -6.33 -2.81
N LEU A 40 -7.09 -7.26 -2.73
CA LEU A 40 -5.72 -7.05 -3.17
C LEU A 40 -5.58 -7.60 -4.59
N ALA A 41 -4.83 -6.86 -5.40
CA ALA A 41 -4.40 -7.27 -6.72
C ALA A 41 -2.91 -7.64 -6.68
N ASP A 42 -2.35 -8.05 -7.81
CA ASP A 42 -0.91 -8.15 -8.01
C ASP A 42 -0.22 -6.79 -7.86
N GLY A 43 1.11 -6.77 -8.03
CA GLY A 43 1.88 -5.55 -7.85
C GLY A 43 1.53 -4.41 -8.81
N ASP A 44 0.99 -4.74 -9.99
CA ASP A 44 0.59 -3.79 -11.03
C ASP A 44 -0.88 -3.36 -10.90
N GLY A 45 -1.60 -3.91 -9.92
CA GLY A 45 -3.01 -3.60 -9.68
C GLY A 45 -3.98 -4.44 -10.51
N GLU A 46 -3.54 -5.55 -11.09
CA GLU A 46 -4.36 -6.50 -11.85
C GLU A 46 -4.35 -7.90 -11.20
N GLY A 47 -5.19 -8.83 -11.66
CA GLY A 47 -5.13 -10.23 -11.21
C GLY A 47 -5.19 -10.45 -9.69
N THR A 48 -4.27 -11.27 -9.16
CA THR A 48 -4.24 -11.74 -7.77
C THR A 48 -2.88 -11.47 -7.14
N PRO A 49 -2.81 -11.19 -5.83
CA PRO A 49 -1.56 -10.90 -5.15
C PRO A 49 -0.63 -12.12 -5.13
N THR A 50 0.68 -11.87 -5.19
CA THR A 50 1.69 -12.91 -4.96
C THR A 50 2.01 -12.94 -3.48
N ILE A 51 1.60 -14.00 -2.77
CA ILE A 51 1.92 -14.19 -1.34
C ILE A 51 2.41 -15.61 -1.16
N ASP A 52 3.70 -15.82 -1.38
CA ASP A 52 4.33 -17.14 -1.33
C ASP A 52 5.66 -17.14 -0.57
N LYS A 53 6.42 -18.24 -0.67
CA LYS A 53 7.69 -18.44 0.05
C LYS A 53 8.87 -17.66 -0.54
N THR A 54 8.66 -16.88 -1.59
CA THR A 54 9.68 -16.18 -2.35
C THR A 54 9.39 -14.70 -2.50
N LEU A 55 8.11 -14.32 -2.58
CA LEU A 55 7.68 -12.96 -2.80
C LEU A 55 6.35 -12.67 -2.10
N ILE A 56 6.27 -11.50 -1.49
CA ILE A 56 5.02 -10.84 -1.13
C ILE A 56 4.93 -9.61 -2.02
N SER A 57 4.01 -9.61 -2.97
CA SER A 57 3.78 -8.51 -3.91
C SER A 57 2.29 -8.30 -4.11
N PHE A 58 1.82 -7.09 -3.83
CA PHE A 58 0.41 -6.72 -4.02
C PHE A 58 0.21 -5.22 -4.16
N ASN A 59 -0.97 -4.85 -4.66
CA ASN A 59 -1.44 -3.47 -4.75
C ASN A 59 -2.97 -3.43 -4.58
N GLY A 60 -3.56 -2.23 -4.61
CA GLY A 60 -4.99 -2.07 -4.80
C GLY A 60 -5.39 -2.34 -6.25
N LEU A 61 -6.67 -2.59 -6.52
CA LEU A 61 -7.17 -2.77 -7.89
C LEU A 61 -7.04 -1.49 -8.71
N ALA A 62 -6.36 -1.57 -9.85
CA ALA A 62 -6.20 -0.45 -10.78
C ALA A 62 -7.54 -0.03 -11.43
N LYS A 63 -8.45 -0.99 -11.59
CA LYS A 63 -9.80 -0.77 -12.13
C LYS A 63 -10.81 -1.09 -11.01
N CYS A 64 -10.81 -0.25 -9.96
CA CYS A 64 -11.62 -0.44 -8.74
C CYS A 64 -13.14 -0.21 -9.01
N HIS A 65 -13.49 0.38 -10.16
CA HIS A 65 -14.85 0.77 -10.57
C HIS A 65 -15.56 1.77 -9.65
N HIS A 66 -14.87 2.32 -8.64
CA HIS A 66 -15.36 3.51 -7.95
C HIS A 66 -15.37 4.72 -8.90
N PRO A 67 -16.21 5.73 -8.62
CA PRO A 67 -16.26 6.93 -9.44
C PRO A 67 -14.88 7.59 -9.53
N ALA A 68 -14.47 7.91 -10.74
CA ALA A 68 -13.26 8.69 -11.02
C ALA A 68 -13.47 10.20 -10.85
N THR A 69 -14.39 10.59 -9.96
CA THR A 69 -14.93 11.96 -9.86
C THR A 69 -13.92 12.97 -9.34
N HIS A 70 -12.80 12.53 -8.78
CA HIS A 70 -11.81 13.39 -8.14
C HIS A 70 -10.38 12.97 -8.51
N GLU A 71 -9.71 13.69 -9.41
CA GLU A 71 -8.26 13.63 -9.54
C GLU A 71 -7.65 14.55 -8.46
N LEU A 72 -7.28 13.98 -7.32
CA LEU A 72 -6.83 14.77 -6.15
C LEU A 72 -5.36 15.20 -6.23
N GLY A 73 -4.65 14.89 -7.32
CA GLY A 73 -3.22 15.17 -7.47
C GLY A 73 -2.43 14.65 -6.26
N ILE A 74 -1.60 15.52 -5.67
CA ILE A 74 -0.94 15.26 -4.39
C ILE A 74 -1.92 15.61 -3.27
N ALA A 75 -2.51 14.59 -2.63
CA ALA A 75 -3.36 14.79 -1.47
C ALA A 75 -2.59 14.64 -0.15
N TRP A 76 -3.00 15.41 0.87
CA TRP A 76 -2.46 15.34 2.22
C TRP A 76 -3.58 15.12 3.24
N PRO A 77 -3.39 14.34 4.31
CA PRO A 77 -4.39 14.27 5.37
C PRO A 77 -4.55 15.64 6.05
N SER A 78 -5.79 16.05 6.30
CA SER A 78 -6.11 17.18 7.19
C SER A 78 -5.85 16.82 8.66
N GLU A 79 -5.98 17.79 9.56
CA GLU A 79 -5.80 17.59 11.01
C GLU A 79 -6.86 16.67 11.63
N ILE A 80 -8.02 16.52 10.97
CA ILE A 80 -9.13 15.68 11.44
C ILE A 80 -9.28 14.40 10.60
N ALA A 81 -8.31 14.10 9.75
CA ALA A 81 -8.43 13.04 8.77
C ALA A 81 -8.64 11.66 9.43
N GLY A 82 -9.68 10.94 9.00
CA GLY A 82 -10.01 9.63 9.54
C GLY A 82 -11.06 8.86 8.75
N GLY A 83 -10.95 7.54 8.73
CA GLY A 83 -11.92 6.67 8.06
C GLY A 83 -11.79 6.64 6.54
N ILE A 84 -12.81 6.04 5.92
CA ILE A 84 -12.93 5.83 4.47
C ILE A 84 -14.26 6.47 4.04
N ALA A 85 -14.20 7.34 3.03
CA ALA A 85 -15.38 7.97 2.46
C ALA A 85 -16.13 6.99 1.55
N ASN A 86 -17.43 7.21 1.43
CA ASN A 86 -18.19 6.72 0.29
C ASN A 86 -17.82 7.55 -0.96
N PRO A 87 -17.09 6.97 -1.94
CA PRO A 87 -16.64 7.74 -3.09
C PRO A 87 -17.79 8.21 -4.00
N TRP A 88 -19.01 7.69 -3.82
CA TRP A 88 -20.20 8.09 -4.57
C TRP A 88 -20.99 9.22 -3.92
N LEU A 89 -20.83 9.43 -2.62
CA LEU A 89 -21.69 10.35 -1.84
C LEU A 89 -20.92 11.49 -1.18
N GLU A 90 -19.61 11.32 -0.95
CA GLU A 90 -18.84 12.24 -0.10
C GLU A 90 -17.72 12.92 -0.90
N ASP A 91 -17.68 14.25 -0.86
CA ASP A 91 -16.48 15.02 -1.23
C ASP A 91 -15.54 15.05 -0.03
N VAL A 92 -14.32 14.53 -0.22
CA VAL A 92 -13.33 14.42 0.85
C VAL A 92 -12.40 15.62 0.96
N ARG A 93 -12.45 16.55 0.00
CA ARG A 93 -11.55 17.71 -0.05
C ARG A 93 -11.87 18.68 1.07
N SER A 94 -10.85 19.05 1.82
CA SER A 94 -10.96 19.96 2.96
C SER A 94 -10.50 21.37 2.59
N LYS A 95 -9.21 21.54 2.27
CA LYS A 95 -8.59 22.84 1.96
C LYS A 95 -7.39 22.71 1.02
N PRO A 96 -7.07 23.74 0.23
CA PRO A 96 -5.83 23.78 -0.55
C PRO A 96 -4.58 23.65 0.33
N TRP A 97 -3.55 23.00 -0.21
CA TRP A 97 -2.22 22.83 0.36
C TRP A 97 -1.15 23.21 -0.68
N PHE A 98 0.07 23.54 -0.25
CA PHE A 98 1.11 24.07 -1.16
C PHE A 98 1.40 23.18 -2.38
N GLY A 99 1.15 21.88 -2.28
CA GLY A 99 1.35 20.91 -3.36
C GLY A 99 0.07 20.29 -3.94
N GLY A 100 -1.12 20.72 -3.50
CA GLY A 100 -2.39 20.09 -3.91
C GLY A 100 -3.54 20.38 -2.95
N GLU A 101 -4.21 19.34 -2.47
CA GLU A 101 -5.39 19.46 -1.59
C GLU A 101 -5.23 18.64 -0.31
N THR A 102 -5.86 19.09 0.77
CA THR A 102 -6.02 18.27 1.98
C THR A 102 -7.32 17.49 1.94
N ILE A 103 -7.34 16.32 2.59
CA ILE A 103 -8.51 15.44 2.64
C ILE A 103 -8.87 15.04 4.07
N ASP A 104 -10.16 14.93 4.35
CA ASP A 104 -10.69 14.53 5.66
C ASP A 104 -10.91 13.01 5.76
N LYS A 105 -11.03 12.30 4.64
CA LYS A 105 -11.23 10.84 4.58
C LYS A 105 -10.46 10.23 3.42
N ARG A 106 -10.08 8.95 3.54
CA ARG A 106 -9.49 8.18 2.43
C ARG A 106 -10.55 7.91 1.36
N THR A 107 -10.16 7.89 0.07
CA THR A 107 -11.09 7.64 -1.05
C THR A 107 -10.41 6.97 -2.26
N CYS A 108 -11.16 6.24 -3.10
CA CYS A 108 -10.71 5.74 -4.43
C CYS A 108 -11.23 6.71 -5.52
N SER A 109 -10.42 6.95 -6.55
CA SER A 109 -10.82 7.72 -7.75
C SER A 109 -10.92 6.82 -8.99
N GLY A 110 -11.49 5.62 -8.85
CA GLY A 110 -11.58 4.61 -9.91
C GLY A 110 -10.35 3.70 -10.07
N ASP A 111 -9.25 4.08 -9.42
CA ASP A 111 -8.00 3.31 -9.32
C ASP A 111 -7.53 3.30 -7.85
N CYS A 112 -7.58 2.13 -7.20
CA CYS A 112 -7.09 1.90 -5.82
C CYS A 112 -5.59 1.60 -5.78
N SER A 113 -4.95 1.33 -6.93
CA SER A 113 -3.53 1.04 -7.03
C SER A 113 -2.71 2.33 -6.83
N HIS A 114 -1.53 2.24 -6.23
CA HIS A 114 -0.65 3.40 -6.12
C HIS A 114 0.83 3.04 -6.25
N GLU A 115 1.46 2.61 -5.15
CA GLU A 115 2.80 2.04 -5.18
C GLU A 115 2.69 0.56 -4.78
N THR A 116 3.38 -0.29 -5.53
CA THR A 116 3.44 -1.72 -5.27
C THR A 116 4.03 -1.98 -3.88
N CYS A 117 3.34 -2.77 -3.06
CA CYS A 117 4.00 -3.38 -1.91
C CYS A 117 4.86 -4.51 -2.46
N PHE A 118 6.18 -4.35 -2.48
CA PHE A 118 7.12 -5.34 -2.98
C PHE A 118 8.06 -5.78 -1.86
N PHE A 119 7.94 -7.03 -1.43
CA PHE A 119 8.75 -7.59 -0.35
C PHE A 119 9.29 -8.96 -0.76
N PRO A 120 10.44 -9.01 -1.45
CA PRO A 120 11.02 -10.26 -1.92
C PRO A 120 11.86 -10.92 -0.82
N ARG A 121 11.89 -12.26 -0.75
CA ARG A 121 12.75 -12.99 0.20
C ARG A 121 14.23 -12.70 -0.03
N LEU A 122 14.64 -12.70 -1.30
CA LEU A 122 15.98 -12.35 -1.76
C LEU A 122 15.91 -11.00 -2.48
N ILE A 123 16.75 -10.04 -2.09
CA ILE A 123 16.83 -8.74 -2.77
C ILE A 123 17.32 -8.96 -4.21
N PRO A 124 16.58 -8.45 -5.23
CA PRO A 124 17.03 -8.48 -6.62
C PRO A 124 18.38 -7.81 -6.77
N LYS A 125 19.23 -8.33 -7.66
CA LYS A 125 20.62 -7.86 -7.79
C LYS A 125 20.69 -6.39 -8.20
N GLU A 126 19.77 -5.96 -9.06
CA GLU A 126 19.54 -4.59 -9.47
C GLU A 126 19.23 -3.64 -8.31
N HIS A 127 18.71 -4.16 -7.19
CA HIS A 127 18.40 -3.38 -5.99
C HIS A 127 19.45 -3.60 -4.87
N SER A 128 20.46 -4.42 -5.13
CA SER A 128 21.46 -4.80 -4.13
C SER A 128 22.49 -3.70 -3.83
N ASP A 129 22.60 -2.71 -4.72
CA ASP A 129 23.47 -1.54 -4.56
C ASP A 129 22.87 -0.49 -3.60
N TYR A 130 21.56 -0.58 -3.28
CA TYR A 130 20.89 0.28 -2.29
C TYR A 130 21.23 -0.04 -0.82
N PHE A 131 22.15 -0.98 -0.57
CA PHE A 131 22.67 -1.24 0.78
C PHE A 131 23.56 -0.10 1.32
N ALA A 132 23.91 0.91 0.53
CA ALA A 132 25.06 1.76 0.86
C ALA A 132 24.78 3.02 1.70
N SER A 133 23.59 3.27 2.25
CA SER A 133 23.29 4.62 2.78
C SER A 133 22.47 4.72 4.07
N HIS A 134 22.80 3.92 5.09
CA HIS A 134 22.47 4.36 6.46
C HIS A 134 23.63 5.20 7.02
N PRO A 135 23.42 6.47 7.41
CA PRO A 135 24.49 7.42 7.73
C PRO A 135 25.31 7.11 9.01
N THR A 136 25.13 5.93 9.61
CA THR A 136 25.65 5.61 10.96
C THR A 136 26.59 4.40 11.04
N GLU A 137 26.91 3.70 9.94
CA GLU A 137 27.79 2.53 10.02
C GLU A 137 28.98 2.60 9.06
N GLU A 138 30.14 2.90 9.64
CA GLU A 138 31.48 2.99 9.02
C GLU A 138 32.01 1.63 8.49
N ASN A 139 31.28 0.53 8.71
CA ASN A 139 31.72 -0.85 8.41
C ASN A 139 30.62 -1.71 7.74
N GLY A 140 30.19 -1.33 6.54
CA GLY A 140 29.92 -2.30 5.46
C GLY A 140 28.86 -3.41 5.65
N LYS A 141 27.87 -3.27 6.54
CA LYS A 141 26.65 -4.09 6.52
C LYS A 141 25.43 -3.21 6.42
N GLY A 142 25.24 -2.68 5.22
CA GLY A 142 24.13 -1.81 4.87
C GLY A 142 22.76 -2.27 5.36
N TRP A 143 21.86 -1.31 5.60
CA TRP A 143 20.44 -1.59 5.71
C TRP A 143 19.80 -1.34 4.35
N HIS A 144 18.96 -2.26 3.89
CA HIS A 144 18.11 -2.02 2.74
C HIS A 144 16.82 -1.33 3.21
N PHE A 145 16.62 -0.11 2.75
CA PHE A 145 15.41 0.66 2.94
C PHE A 145 14.46 0.42 1.77
N ASP A 146 13.19 0.17 2.08
CA ASP A 146 12.14 0.08 1.08
C ASP A 146 10.81 0.57 1.69
N PHE A 147 9.87 0.91 0.83
CA PHE A 147 8.59 1.47 1.24
C PHE A 147 7.52 1.26 0.18
N CYS A 148 6.27 1.33 0.61
CA CYS A 148 5.14 1.49 -0.31
C CYS A 148 4.15 2.52 0.22
N LYS A 149 3.61 3.32 -0.69
CA LYS A 149 2.55 4.28 -0.43
C LYS A 149 1.22 3.76 -0.94
N THR A 150 0.19 4.00 -0.14
CA THR A 150 -1.20 3.96 -0.62
C THR A 150 -1.74 5.36 -0.92
N ALA A 151 -0.92 6.41 -0.74
CA ALA A 151 -1.32 7.81 -0.77
C ALA A 151 -2.55 8.03 0.13
N TYR A 152 -3.69 8.37 -0.45
CA TYR A 152 -4.98 8.51 0.21
C TYR A 152 -5.95 7.36 -0.13
N LYS A 153 -5.52 6.45 -1.01
CA LYS A 153 -6.36 5.40 -1.57
C LYS A 153 -6.52 4.28 -0.56
N PRO A 154 -7.75 3.90 -0.18
CA PRO A 154 -8.00 2.67 0.55
C PRO A 154 -7.83 1.47 -0.40
N LEU A 155 -7.36 0.33 0.11
CA LEU A 155 -7.31 -0.93 -0.64
C LEU A 155 -8.74 -1.50 -0.70
N CYS A 156 -9.61 -0.88 -1.49
CA CYS A 156 -11.01 -1.28 -1.62
C CYS A 156 -11.21 -2.26 -2.77
N GLY A 157 -12.08 -3.25 -2.55
CA GLY A 157 -12.66 -4.07 -3.60
C GLY A 157 -13.84 -3.41 -4.30
N ALA A 158 -14.35 -4.08 -5.32
CA ALA A 158 -15.58 -3.72 -6.04
C ALA A 158 -16.76 -3.50 -5.06
N PRO A 159 -17.79 -2.71 -5.43
CA PRO A 159 -18.90 -2.38 -4.53
C PRO A 159 -19.63 -3.64 -4.07
N HIS A 160 -19.28 -4.13 -2.88
CA HIS A 160 -20.19 -4.91 -2.07
C HIS A 160 -21.05 -3.92 -1.30
N ASN A 161 -22.37 -4.03 -1.47
CA ASN A 161 -23.45 -3.14 -0.99
C ASN A 161 -23.53 -2.90 0.54
N GLY A 162 -22.42 -2.91 1.30
CA GLY A 162 -22.48 -2.96 2.77
C GLY A 162 -21.38 -2.26 3.56
N PHE A 163 -20.46 -1.50 2.95
CA PHE A 163 -19.32 -0.92 3.68
C PHE A 163 -19.29 0.61 3.80
N TYR A 164 -20.36 1.29 3.43
CA TYR A 164 -20.54 2.67 3.85
C TYR A 164 -21.13 2.66 5.25
N VAL A 165 -20.24 2.69 6.24
CA VAL A 165 -20.61 2.81 7.65
C VAL A 165 -21.31 4.15 7.80
N GLU A 166 -22.57 4.13 8.27
CA GLU A 166 -23.33 5.32 8.69
C GLU A 166 -22.57 6.12 9.76
#